data_AF-W4S5B4-F1
#
_entry.id   AF-W4S5B4-F1
#
_cell.length_a   1.000
_cell.length_b   1.000
_cell.length_c   1.000
_cell.angle_alpha   90.00
_cell.angle_beta   90.00
_cell.angle_gamma   90.00
#
_symmetry.space_group_name_H-M   'P 1'
#
loop_
_entity.id
_entity.type
_entity.pdbx_description
1 polymer ?
#
loop_
_entity_poly.entity_id
_entity_poly.type
_entity_poly.pdbx_seq_one_letter_code
_entity_poly.pdbx_strand_id
1 'polypeptide(L)'
;MSSIVQKQLRDYITSPFGLLQIKDVHVGNVRASEINITGREAAIHALELFDRADERSRRVRLSKNRTLYPEPLPLCSPARLLSVEISDYLGHRERCCLAKETVDDTARTLKLLRIACGDVPHRPRSHLQALGPDALGTPALAVRP
;
A
#
# COMPACT_ATOMS: atom_id res chain seq x y z
N MET A 1 11.82 16.32 -6.12
CA MET A 1 11.07 17.58 -5.92
C MET A 1 9.96 17.48 -4.87
N SER A 2 9.29 16.32 -4.70
CA SER A 2 8.24 16.11 -3.66
C SER A 2 8.66 16.45 -2.21
N SER A 3 9.91 16.16 -1.82
CA SER A 3 10.34 16.28 -0.41
C SER A 3 10.40 17.70 0.14
N ILE A 4 10.67 18.71 -0.70
CA ILE A 4 10.79 20.10 -0.24
C ILE A 4 9.40 20.68 0.05
N VAL A 5 8.44 20.43 -0.85
CA VAL A 5 7.04 20.85 -0.71
C VAL A 5 6.39 20.19 0.50
N GLN A 6 6.60 18.89 0.69
CA GLN A 6 6.09 18.16 1.86
C GLN A 6 6.69 18.67 3.17
N LYS A 7 7.98 19.05 3.18
CA LYS A 7 8.62 19.64 4.36
C LYS A 7 8.03 21.01 4.70
N GLN A 8 7.89 21.89 3.71
CA GLN A 8 7.26 23.21 3.87
C GLN A 8 5.82 23.10 4.40
N LEU A 9 5.06 22.12 3.92
CA LEU A 9 3.71 21.83 4.42
C LEU A 9 3.70 21.36 5.87
N ARG A 10 4.59 20.44 6.26
CA ARG A 10 4.68 19.97 7.65
C ARG A 10 5.12 21.06 8.62
N ASP A 11 6.04 21.90 8.19
CA ASP A 11 6.48 23.06 8.96
C ASP A 11 5.31 24.05 9.16
N TYR A 12 4.52 24.30 8.10
CA TYR A 12 3.32 25.14 8.17
C TYR A 12 2.16 24.52 8.98
N ILE A 13 1.99 23.19 8.98
CA ILE A 13 1.00 22.52 9.85
C ILE A 13 1.35 22.70 11.34
N THR A 14 2.65 22.74 11.65
CA THR A 14 3.17 22.90 13.01
C THR A 14 3.04 24.35 13.51
N SER A 15 3.11 25.32 12.59
CA SER A 15 2.92 26.74 12.90
C SER A 15 2.16 27.44 11.77
N PRO A 16 0.82 27.33 11.74
CA PRO A 16 0.00 27.84 10.66
C PRO A 16 -0.18 29.35 10.79
N PHE A 17 0.82 30.10 10.37
CA PHE A 17 0.78 31.56 10.37
C PHE A 17 0.88 32.10 8.94
N GLY A 18 -0.05 32.97 8.57
CA GLY A 18 -0.09 33.60 7.25
C GLY A 18 -0.57 32.65 6.14
N LEU A 19 -0.34 33.05 4.88
CA LEU A 19 -0.72 32.31 3.68
C LEU A 19 0.51 31.63 3.09
N LEU A 20 0.45 30.31 2.89
CA LEU A 20 1.54 29.53 2.28
C LEU A 20 1.31 29.42 0.78
N GLN A 21 2.20 30.04 -0.02
CA GLN A 21 2.19 29.91 -1.47
C GLN A 21 3.24 28.90 -1.91
N ILE A 22 2.81 27.92 -2.71
CA ILE A 22 3.69 26.94 -3.32
C ILE A 22 3.53 27.05 -4.83
N LYS A 23 4.62 27.38 -5.53
CA LYS A 23 4.64 27.54 -6.99
C LYS A 23 5.23 26.30 -7.65
N ASP A 24 4.71 26.00 -8.84
CA ASP A 24 5.18 24.96 -9.75
C ASP A 24 5.35 23.58 -9.08
N VAL A 25 4.24 23.05 -8.58
CA VAL A 25 4.20 21.77 -7.88
C VAL A 25 3.98 20.64 -8.87
N HIS A 26 4.94 19.72 -8.94
CA HIS A 26 4.83 18.49 -9.69
C HIS A 26 4.92 17.27 -8.77
N VAL A 27 3.79 16.58 -8.58
CA VAL A 27 3.71 15.34 -7.81
C VAL A 27 3.07 14.27 -8.69
N GLY A 28 3.92 13.42 -9.26
CA GLY A 28 3.48 12.35 -10.14
C GLY A 28 2.80 12.88 -11.40
N ASN A 29 1.52 12.55 -11.61
CA ASN A 29 0.73 13.10 -12.73
C ASN A 29 0.03 14.43 -12.40
N VAL A 30 0.08 14.89 -11.15
CA VAL A 30 -0.52 16.16 -10.75
C VAL A 30 0.47 17.28 -11.02
N ARG A 31 0.00 18.30 -11.74
CA ARG A 31 0.71 19.56 -12.00
C ARG A 31 -0.17 20.69 -11.53
N ALA A 32 0.38 21.51 -10.63
CA ALA A 32 -0.27 22.73 -10.18
C ALA A 32 0.70 23.88 -10.31
N SER A 33 0.32 24.89 -11.08
CA SER A 33 1.15 26.08 -11.33
C SER A 33 1.33 26.91 -10.05
N GLU A 34 0.28 26.98 -9.22
CA GLU A 34 0.29 27.71 -7.96
C GLU A 34 -0.75 27.11 -7.01
N ILE A 35 -0.37 26.95 -5.75
CA ILE A 35 -1.25 26.48 -4.68
C ILE A 35 -1.13 27.46 -3.52
N ASN A 36 -2.26 28.05 -3.14
CA ASN A 36 -2.38 28.96 -2.02
C ASN A 36 -3.09 28.24 -0.87
N ILE A 37 -2.38 28.08 0.25
CA ILE A 37 -2.86 27.34 1.42
C ILE A 37 -3.08 28.33 2.56
N THR A 38 -4.31 28.33 3.08
CA THR A 38 -4.72 29.20 4.17
C THR A 38 -5.17 28.38 5.36
N GLY A 39 -4.38 28.41 6.42
CA GLY A 39 -4.69 27.73 7.66
C GLY A 39 -4.34 26.26 7.66
N ARG A 40 -4.42 25.69 8.86
CA ARG A 40 -3.93 24.33 9.18
C ARG A 40 -4.70 23.24 8.44
N GLU A 41 -6.03 23.32 8.41
CA GLU A 41 -6.88 22.30 7.77
C GLU A 41 -6.60 22.21 6.27
N ALA A 42 -6.48 23.36 5.59
CA ALA A 42 -6.12 23.39 4.18
C ALA A 42 -4.74 22.75 3.92
N ALA A 43 -3.80 22.94 4.83
CA ALA A 43 -2.47 22.34 4.74
C ALA A 43 -2.50 20.82 4.93
N ILE A 44 -3.31 20.32 5.88
CA ILE A 44 -3.51 18.88 6.07
C ILE A 44 -4.13 18.26 4.81
N HIS A 45 -5.18 18.86 4.26
CA HIS A 45 -5.82 18.38 3.04
C HIS A 45 -4.89 18.42 1.82
N ALA A 46 -4.06 19.46 1.69
CA ALA A 46 -3.06 19.54 0.63
C ALA A 46 -1.99 18.45 0.79
N LEU A 47 -1.54 18.17 2.01
CA LEU A 47 -0.59 17.09 2.28
C LEU A 47 -1.19 15.72 1.91
N GLU A 48 -2.44 15.45 2.32
CA GLU A 48 -3.14 14.22 1.93
C GLU A 48 -3.32 14.10 0.41
N LEU A 49 -3.62 15.20 -0.27
CA LEU A 49 -3.77 15.24 -1.72
C LEU A 49 -2.44 14.82 -2.39
N PHE A 50 -1.32 15.36 -1.93
CA PHE A 50 0.00 15.01 -2.48
C PHE A 50 0.38 13.56 -2.19
N ASP A 51 0.12 13.06 -0.99
CA ASP A 51 0.39 11.67 -0.64
C ASP A 51 -0.45 10.71 -1.50
N ARG A 52 -1.74 11.02 -1.71
CA ARG A 52 -2.61 10.25 -2.63
C ARG A 52 -2.12 10.31 -4.07
N ALA A 53 -1.67 11.48 -4.54
CA ALA A 53 -1.16 11.66 -5.90
C ALA A 53 0.15 10.89 -6.14
N ASP A 54 1.07 10.91 -5.16
CA ASP A 54 2.33 10.18 -5.25
C ASP A 54 2.08 8.67 -5.18
N GLU A 55 1.18 8.23 -4.29
CA GLU A 55 0.77 6.82 -4.20
C GLU A 55 0.16 6.31 -5.50
N ARG A 56 -0.77 7.07 -6.10
CA ARG A 56 -1.36 6.73 -7.40
C ARG A 56 -0.30 6.65 -8.49
N SER A 57 0.63 7.60 -8.50
CA SER A 57 1.70 7.65 -9.50
C SER A 57 2.73 6.53 -9.29
N ARG A 58 2.97 6.11 -8.06
CA ARG A 58 3.75 4.92 -7.71
C ARG A 58 3.07 3.65 -8.23
N ARG A 59 1.76 3.49 -8.03
CA ARG A 59 1.01 2.34 -8.57
C ARG A 59 1.05 2.25 -10.09
N VAL A 60 0.88 3.38 -10.79
CA VAL A 60 1.01 3.43 -12.26
C VAL A 60 2.42 3.05 -12.71
N ARG A 61 3.46 3.52 -12.00
CA ARG A 61 4.86 3.14 -12.28
C ARG A 61 5.13 1.66 -12.05
N LEU A 62 4.56 1.07 -10.99
CA LEU A 62 4.63 -0.38 -10.73
C LEU A 62 3.88 -1.20 -11.80
N SER A 63 2.81 -0.65 -12.37
CA SER A 63 2.04 -1.27 -13.45
C SER A 63 2.75 -1.25 -14.81
N LYS A 64 3.64 -0.27 -15.05
CA LYS A 64 4.27 -0.05 -16.37
C LYS A 64 5.14 -1.24 -16.85
N ASN A 65 5.55 -2.14 -15.95
CA ASN A 65 6.32 -3.36 -16.25
C ASN A 65 5.62 -4.67 -15.82
N ARG A 66 4.30 -4.79 -15.97
CA ARG A 66 3.53 -6.05 -15.83
C ARG A 66 3.39 -6.66 -14.42
N THR A 67 3.54 -5.88 -13.35
CA THR A 67 3.09 -6.32 -12.02
C THR A 67 1.82 -5.57 -11.64
N LEU A 68 0.67 -6.13 -12.04
CA LEU A 68 -0.63 -5.68 -11.55
C LEU A 68 -0.73 -6.08 -10.08
N TYR A 69 -0.42 -5.16 -9.18
CA TYR A 69 -0.81 -5.33 -7.79
C TYR A 69 -2.32 -5.14 -7.70
N PRO A 70 -3.08 -6.13 -7.19
CA PRO A 70 -4.51 -5.95 -6.96
C PRO A 70 -4.73 -4.75 -6.03
N GLU A 71 -5.89 -4.11 -6.17
CA GLU A 71 -6.29 -3.02 -5.28
C GLU A 71 -6.19 -3.51 -3.83
N PRO A 72 -5.59 -2.72 -2.91
CA PRO A 72 -5.52 -3.12 -1.51
C PRO A 72 -6.92 -3.38 -0.98
N LEU A 73 -7.09 -4.51 -0.30
CA LEU A 73 -8.34 -4.89 0.33
C LEU A 73 -8.82 -3.78 1.28
N PRO A 74 -10.13 -3.55 1.39
CA PRO A 74 -10.68 -2.53 2.29
C PRO A 74 -10.22 -2.76 3.74
N LEU A 75 -10.12 -1.65 4.49
CA LEU A 75 -9.77 -1.68 5.91
C LEU A 75 -10.67 -2.69 6.65
N CYS A 76 -10.09 -3.47 7.56
CA CYS A 76 -10.78 -4.53 8.31
C CYS A 76 -11.27 -5.74 7.49
N SER A 77 -10.78 -5.95 6.26
CA SER A 77 -11.01 -7.22 5.57
C SER A 77 -10.51 -8.40 6.43
N PRO A 78 -11.34 -9.45 6.63
CA PRO A 78 -10.95 -10.57 7.47
C PRO A 78 -9.70 -11.24 6.89
N ALA A 79 -8.77 -11.63 7.76
CA ALA A 79 -7.59 -12.38 7.35
C ALA A 79 -8.05 -13.71 6.73
N ARG A 80 -7.67 -13.96 5.47
CA ARG A 80 -7.99 -15.22 4.79
C ARG A 80 -6.88 -16.23 5.04
N LEU A 81 -7.22 -17.51 4.98
CA LEU A 81 -6.24 -18.59 5.11
C LEU A 81 -5.23 -18.54 3.97
N LEU A 82 -3.98 -18.88 4.28
CA LEU A 82 -2.89 -18.96 3.31
C LEU A 82 -3.26 -19.90 2.14
N SER A 83 -3.98 -20.99 2.40
CA SER A 83 -4.47 -21.90 1.35
C SER A 83 -5.38 -21.23 0.33
N VAL A 84 -6.30 -20.38 0.78
CA VAL A 84 -7.24 -19.64 -0.08
C VAL A 84 -6.47 -18.62 -0.92
N GLU A 85 -5.51 -17.91 -0.32
CA GLU A 85 -4.66 -16.95 -1.04
C GLU A 85 -3.79 -17.63 -2.11
N ILE A 86 -3.21 -18.79 -1.80
CA ILE A 86 -2.42 -19.58 -2.76
C ILE A 86 -3.29 -20.01 -3.94
N SER A 87 -4.52 -20.48 -3.68
CA SER A 87 -5.46 -20.89 -4.74
C SER A 87 -5.81 -19.74 -5.68
N ASP A 88 -6.17 -18.58 -5.13
CA ASP A 88 -6.52 -17.40 -5.91
C ASP A 88 -5.33 -16.89 -6.73
N TYR A 89 -4.14 -16.90 -6.14
CA TYR A 89 -2.91 -16.52 -6.82
C TYR A 89 -2.60 -17.46 -8.00
N LEU A 90 -2.68 -18.78 -7.83
CA LEU A 90 -2.44 -19.74 -8.90
C LEU A 90 -3.47 -19.61 -10.02
N GLY A 91 -4.77 -19.48 -9.69
CA GLY A 91 -5.82 -19.25 -10.68
C GLY A 91 -5.67 -17.91 -11.42
N HIS A 92 -5.06 -16.90 -10.80
CA HIS A 92 -4.67 -15.68 -11.51
C HIS A 92 -3.50 -15.93 -12.46
N ARG A 93 -2.46 -16.65 -12.04
CA ARG A 93 -1.29 -16.98 -12.89
C ARG A 93 -1.67 -17.78 -14.13
N GLU A 94 -2.59 -18.73 -14.00
CA GLU A 94 -3.14 -19.49 -15.13
C GLU A 94 -3.84 -18.57 -16.15
N ARG A 95 -4.67 -17.64 -15.68
CA ARG A 95 -5.35 -16.65 -16.54
C ARG A 95 -4.40 -15.66 -17.22
N CYS A 96 -3.21 -15.45 -16.66
CA CYS A 96 -2.19 -14.57 -17.23
C CYS A 96 -1.34 -15.24 -18.33
N CYS A 97 -1.67 -16.46 -18.76
CA CYS A 97 -0.96 -17.20 -19.81
C CYS A 97 0.55 -17.34 -19.53
N LEU A 98 0.96 -17.49 -18.27
CA LEU A 98 2.34 -17.83 -17.94
C LEU A 98 2.66 -19.23 -18.47
N ALA A 99 3.96 -19.47 -18.75
CA ALA A 99 4.43 -20.81 -19.10
C ALA A 99 4.02 -21.80 -18.00
N LYS A 100 3.44 -22.93 -18.41
CA LYS A 100 2.89 -23.93 -17.49
C LYS A 100 3.93 -24.42 -16.48
N GLU A 101 5.16 -24.65 -16.92
CA GLU A 101 6.30 -25.02 -16.07
C GLU A 101 6.53 -24.01 -14.94
N THR A 102 6.43 -22.72 -15.24
CA THR A 102 6.56 -21.66 -14.24
C THR A 102 5.42 -21.69 -13.23
N VAL A 103 4.19 -21.95 -13.67
CA VAL A 103 3.03 -22.08 -12.77
C VAL A 103 3.20 -23.31 -11.86
N ASP A 104 3.62 -24.44 -12.42
CA ASP A 104 3.82 -25.69 -11.70
C ASP A 104 4.96 -25.60 -10.67
N ASP A 105 6.08 -24.99 -11.03
CA ASP A 105 7.21 -24.76 -10.11
C ASP A 105 6.84 -23.78 -8.99
N THR A 106 6.05 -22.75 -9.33
CA THR A 106 5.53 -21.81 -8.33
C THR A 106 4.56 -22.52 -7.38
N ALA A 107 3.67 -23.37 -7.89
CA ALA A 107 2.74 -24.17 -7.09
C ALA A 107 3.48 -25.12 -6.13
N ARG A 108 4.57 -25.76 -6.60
CA ARG A 108 5.42 -26.63 -5.77
C ARG A 108 6.03 -25.84 -4.62
N THR A 109 6.60 -24.67 -4.90
CA THR A 109 7.19 -23.79 -3.89
C THR A 109 6.16 -23.34 -2.85
N LEU A 110 4.97 -22.91 -3.29
CA LEU A 110 3.90 -22.48 -2.40
C LEU A 110 3.35 -23.62 -1.53
N LYS A 111 3.32 -24.85 -2.07
CA LYS A 111 2.96 -26.04 -1.28
C LYS A 111 3.97 -26.30 -0.17
N LEU A 112 5.27 -26.18 -0.45
CA LEU A 112 6.32 -26.32 0.58
C LEU A 112 6.19 -25.24 1.66
N LEU A 113 5.92 -24.00 1.26
CA LEU A 113 5.67 -22.90 2.19
C LEU A 113 4.49 -23.20 3.12
N ARG A 114 3.37 -23.70 2.58
CA ARG A 114 2.21 -24.09 3.38
C ARG A 114 2.53 -25.23 4.35
N ILE A 115 3.33 -26.21 3.93
CA ILE A 115 3.76 -27.31 4.81
C ILE A 115 4.61 -26.78 5.96
N ALA A 116 5.54 -25.88 5.67
CA ALA A 116 6.45 -25.32 6.67
C ALA A 116 5.75 -24.37 7.66
N CYS A 117 4.82 -23.54 7.18
CA CYS A 117 4.17 -22.51 7.99
C CYS A 117 2.81 -22.95 8.57
N GLY A 118 2.23 -24.04 8.08
CA GLY A 118 0.84 -24.38 8.35
C GLY A 118 -0.14 -23.50 7.57
N ASP A 119 -1.44 -23.79 7.73
CA ASP A 119 -2.50 -23.02 7.09
C ASP A 119 -2.91 -21.82 7.95
N VAL A 120 -2.03 -20.82 8.00
CA VAL A 120 -2.19 -19.65 8.85
C VAL A 120 -3.04 -18.56 8.19
N PRO A 121 -3.72 -17.70 8.97
CA PRO A 121 -4.33 -16.49 8.45
C PRO A 121 -3.25 -15.55 7.89
N HIS A 122 -3.30 -15.27 6.60
CA HIS A 122 -2.38 -14.34 5.93
C HIS A 122 -3.03 -12.97 5.80
N ARG A 123 -2.32 -11.91 6.23
CA ARG A 123 -2.70 -10.52 5.97
C ARG A 123 -1.72 -9.91 4.94
N PRO A 124 -2.21 -9.29 3.86
CA PRO A 124 -1.34 -8.62 2.90
C PRO A 124 -0.53 -7.51 3.59
N ARG A 125 0.76 -7.38 3.24
CA ARG A 125 1.65 -6.36 3.83
C ARG A 125 1.18 -4.91 3.62
N SER A 126 0.36 -4.66 2.58
CA SER A 126 -0.32 -3.38 2.36
C SER A 126 -1.30 -3.02 3.48
N HIS A 127 -1.85 -4.01 4.18
CA HIS A 127 -2.74 -3.83 5.33
C HIS A 127 -1.97 -3.48 6.62
N LEU A 128 -0.73 -3.96 6.76
CA LEU A 128 0.14 -3.69 7.90
C LEU A 128 0.68 -2.25 7.94
N GLN A 129 0.70 -1.53 6.82
CA GLN A 129 1.08 -0.12 6.80
C GLN A 129 -0.07 0.85 7.17
N ALA A 130 -1.32 0.38 7.12
CA ALA A 130 -2.49 1.20 7.45
C ALA A 130 -2.91 1.08 8.92
N LEU A 131 -2.44 0.05 9.62
CA LEU A 131 -2.57 -0.09 11.07
C LEU A 131 -1.24 0.36 11.68
N GLY A 132 -1.25 1.41 12.51
CA GLY A 132 -0.07 1.85 13.25
C GLY A 132 0.54 0.71 14.10
N PRO A 133 1.71 0.96 14.73
CA PRO A 133 2.47 -0.06 15.48
C PRO A 133 1.71 -0.76 16.63
N ASP A 134 0.51 -0.31 16.99
CA ASP A 134 -0.28 -0.81 18.12
C ASP A 134 -1.15 -2.04 17.80
N ALA A 135 -1.16 -2.55 16.56
CA ALA A 135 -1.99 -3.69 16.17
C ALA A 135 -1.33 -5.07 16.34
N LEU A 136 -0.20 -5.16 17.05
CA LEU A 136 0.40 -6.42 17.48
C LEU A 136 -0.28 -6.92 18.77
N GLY A 137 -1.54 -7.32 18.63
CA GLY A 137 -2.17 -8.22 19.59
C GLY A 137 -1.49 -9.59 19.49
N THR A 138 -0.70 -9.92 20.49
CA THR A 138 -0.05 -11.20 20.73
C THR A 138 -1.03 -12.36 20.44
N PRO A 139 -0.72 -13.33 19.55
CA PRO A 139 -1.49 -14.55 19.52
C PRO A 139 -1.17 -15.31 20.81
N ALA A 140 -2.13 -15.33 21.73
CA ALA A 140 -2.10 -16.15 22.92
C ALA A 140 -1.77 -17.59 22.52
N LEU A 141 -0.67 -18.12 23.05
CA LEU A 141 -0.39 -19.55 23.07
C LEU A 141 -1.62 -20.23 23.71
N ALA A 142 -2.46 -20.83 22.90
CA ALA A 142 -3.44 -21.79 23.37
C ALA A 142 -2.68 -23.08 23.72
N VAL A 143 -2.22 -23.14 24.96
CA VAL A 143 -1.95 -24.41 25.66
C VAL A 143 -3.24 -25.22 25.59
N ARG A 144 -3.15 -26.44 25.08
CA ARG A 144 -4.19 -27.46 25.20
C ARG A 144 -3.57 -28.79 25.64
N PRO A 145 -4.34 -29.58 26.39
CA PRO A 145 -3.90 -30.39 27.54
C PRO A 145 -3.10 -31.64 27.18
#